data_AF-A0AAN8QJE9-F1
#
_entry.id   AF-A0AAN8QJE9-F1
#
_cell.length_a   1.000
_cell.length_b   1.000
_cell.length_c   1.000
_cell.angle_alpha   90.00
_cell.angle_beta   90.00
_cell.angle_gamma   90.00
#
_symmetry.space_group_name_H-M   'P 1'
#
loop_
_entity.id
_entity.type
_entity.pdbx_description
1 polymer ?
#
loop_
_entity_poly.entity_id
_entity_poly.type
_entity_poly.pdbx_seq_one_letter_code
_entity_poly.pdbx_strand_id
1 'polypeptide(L)'
;MTTRTIDYSVWDHIEVSDDEDETHPNIDTPSLFRWRHQARVEKQVAFEEKGEELERNMAECKRRLEEVQYRVKELEEGGQKEGAEEERKTELSKAQTEEKKYKKDQRLWEKKMEEHRREEKKMPWNVDTLSKEGFSKSVLNIKPEPTEETEEQKEEKHQTFVEKHEKQIKHFGMLRRWEDSQKYLSDHPYLVCEETANYLVIMCIDLEVEEKHGLMDQAAHQTIVMQFILELAKSLKIDPRGCFRQFFQKIKTADQPYQEAFTDELESFKERVRGRAKIRIQKAMEEYEEEERQNRLGPVYHTLPEEMKKCFDDKDISMLQEAISKMDPMEAKVHIKRCIDSGLWVPNANTDNEDAENEEEEKEDKEDEEEPEKEEK
;
A
#
# COMPACT_ATOMS: atom_id res chain seq x y z
N MET A 1 57.98 0.74 15.86
CA MET A 1 56.51 0.58 15.84
C MET A 1 56.07 0.63 14.39
N THR A 2 55.94 -0.53 13.74
CA THR A 2 55.41 -0.63 12.38
C THR A 2 53.90 -0.51 12.49
N THR A 3 53.37 0.67 12.15
CA THR A 3 51.94 0.87 11.92
C THR A 3 51.49 -0.16 10.90
N ARG A 4 50.71 -1.17 11.32
CA ARG A 4 49.94 -2.00 10.39
C ARG A 4 48.88 -1.10 9.78
N THR A 5 49.27 -0.38 8.73
CA THR A 5 48.36 0.32 7.85
C THR A 5 47.47 -0.73 7.19
N ILE A 6 46.16 -0.47 7.20
CA ILE A 6 45.19 -1.29 6.48
C ILE A 6 45.57 -1.23 5.00
N ASP A 7 45.71 -2.38 4.36
CA ASP A 7 46.17 -2.51 2.97
C ASP A 7 45.01 -2.93 2.07
N TYR A 8 44.72 -2.09 1.09
CA TYR A 8 43.68 -2.30 0.09
C TYR A 8 44.26 -2.51 -1.32
N SER A 9 45.60 -2.68 -1.43
CA SER A 9 46.32 -2.80 -2.71
C SER A 9 45.89 -3.99 -3.56
N VAL A 10 45.19 -4.96 -2.97
CA VAL A 10 44.55 -6.06 -3.71
C VAL A 10 43.60 -5.53 -4.79
N TRP A 11 43.00 -4.35 -4.62
CA TRP A 11 42.05 -3.74 -5.57
C TRP A 11 42.66 -2.63 -6.43
N ASP A 12 43.98 -2.43 -6.41
CA ASP A 12 44.63 -1.36 -7.20
C ASP A 12 44.55 -1.58 -8.73
N HIS A 13 44.29 -2.81 -9.17
CA HIS A 13 44.35 -3.21 -10.58
C HIS A 13 43.02 -3.84 -11.00
N ILE A 14 41.98 -3.02 -11.18
CA ILE A 14 40.67 -3.45 -11.69
C ILE A 14 40.50 -2.94 -13.13
N GLU A 15 40.16 -3.82 -14.06
CA GLU A 15 39.85 -3.51 -15.45
C GLU A 15 38.34 -3.61 -15.68
N VAL A 16 37.72 -2.48 -15.98
CA VAL A 16 36.28 -2.38 -16.32
C VAL A 16 36.18 -2.03 -17.81
N SER A 17 35.67 -2.96 -18.63
CA SER A 17 35.65 -2.78 -20.10
C SER A 17 34.73 -1.65 -20.57
N ASP A 18 33.72 -1.33 -19.78
CA ASP A 18 32.69 -0.30 -19.98
C ASP A 18 32.87 0.90 -19.05
N ASP A 19 34.10 1.20 -18.63
CA ASP A 19 34.42 2.37 -17.83
C ASP A 19 34.10 3.68 -18.58
N GLU A 20 33.07 4.38 -18.13
CA GLU A 20 32.58 5.64 -18.69
C GLU A 20 33.43 6.87 -18.35
N ASP A 21 34.31 6.77 -17.35
CA ASP A 21 35.27 7.82 -17.02
C ASP A 21 36.50 7.77 -17.95
N GLU A 22 36.86 6.59 -18.47
CA GLU A 22 37.94 6.41 -19.44
C GLU A 22 37.49 6.58 -20.90
N THR A 23 37.00 7.77 -21.23
CA THR A 23 36.50 8.09 -22.57
C THR A 23 37.34 9.18 -23.25
N HIS A 24 37.13 9.36 -24.55
CA HIS A 24 37.80 10.42 -25.31
C HIS A 24 36.77 11.10 -26.23
N PRO A 25 36.71 12.44 -26.30
CA PRO A 25 35.70 13.17 -27.08
C PRO A 25 35.64 12.80 -28.57
N ASN A 26 36.73 12.24 -29.12
CA ASN A 26 36.83 11.84 -30.52
C ASN A 26 36.65 10.33 -30.76
N ILE A 27 36.36 9.54 -29.73
CA ILE A 27 36.18 8.09 -29.85
C ILE A 27 34.74 7.74 -29.47
N ASP A 28 34.09 6.94 -30.31
CA ASP A 28 32.75 6.44 -30.06
C ASP A 28 32.76 5.41 -28.92
N THR A 29 32.15 5.76 -27.79
CA THR A 29 32.22 4.97 -26.56
C THR A 29 31.55 3.58 -26.66
N PRO A 30 30.39 3.40 -27.33
CA PRO A 30 29.76 2.08 -27.46
C PRO A 30 30.55 1.10 -28.33
N SER A 31 31.31 1.56 -29.32
CA SER A 31 32.24 0.71 -30.08
C SER A 31 33.52 0.44 -29.29
N LEU A 32 34.04 1.43 -28.57
CA LEU A 32 35.21 1.28 -27.69
C LEU A 32 34.99 0.25 -26.59
N PHE A 33 33.85 0.26 -25.89
CA PHE A 33 33.57 -0.70 -24.81
C PHE A 33 33.47 -2.15 -25.33
N ARG A 34 32.83 -2.35 -26.48
CA ARG A 34 32.80 -3.65 -27.15
C ARG A 34 34.20 -4.12 -27.57
N TRP A 35 35.02 -3.19 -28.07
CA TRP A 35 36.40 -3.51 -28.44
C TRP A 35 37.25 -3.85 -27.21
N ARG A 36 37.15 -3.09 -26.12
CA ARG A 36 37.82 -3.38 -24.84
C ARG A 36 37.41 -4.75 -24.29
N HIS A 37 36.10 -5.05 -24.31
CA HIS A 37 35.59 -6.37 -23.92
C HIS A 37 36.18 -7.49 -24.79
N GLN A 38 36.17 -7.34 -26.11
CA GLN A 38 36.74 -8.33 -27.03
C GLN A 38 38.24 -8.54 -26.78
N ALA A 39 39.02 -7.46 -26.65
CA ALA A 39 40.44 -7.53 -26.37
C ALA A 39 40.73 -8.22 -25.03
N ARG A 40 39.88 -8.02 -24.01
CA ARG A 40 39.98 -8.69 -22.72
C ARG A 40 39.73 -10.20 -22.84
N VAL A 41 38.65 -10.60 -23.52
CA VAL A 41 38.32 -12.01 -23.75
C VAL A 41 39.43 -12.71 -24.53
N GLU A 42 39.96 -12.08 -25.59
CA GLU A 42 41.09 -12.62 -26.36
C GLU A 42 42.36 -12.80 -25.53
N LYS A 43 42.70 -11.82 -24.67
CA LYS A 43 43.83 -11.93 -23.74
C LYS A 43 43.65 -13.08 -22.76
N GLN A 44 42.44 -13.24 -22.22
CA GLN A 44 42.13 -14.31 -21.27
C GLN A 44 42.23 -15.69 -21.93
N VAL A 45 41.63 -15.86 -23.11
CA VAL A 45 41.71 -17.12 -23.87
C VAL A 45 43.17 -17.46 -24.20
N ALA A 46 43.96 -16.50 -24.70
CA ALA A 46 45.37 -16.74 -25.01
C ALA A 46 46.19 -17.08 -23.75
N PHE A 47 45.85 -16.51 -22.59
CA PHE A 47 46.50 -16.80 -21.32
C PHE A 47 46.18 -18.21 -20.81
N GLU A 48 44.92 -18.64 -20.94
CA GLU A 48 44.44 -19.99 -20.62
C GLU A 48 45.09 -21.03 -21.55
N GLU A 49 45.08 -20.82 -22.87
CA GLU A 49 45.72 -21.72 -23.85
C GLU A 49 47.22 -21.90 -23.58
N LYS A 50 47.94 -20.82 -23.24
CA LYS A 50 49.36 -20.87 -22.85
C LYS A 50 49.55 -21.72 -21.58
N GLY A 51 48.65 -21.59 -20.60
CA GLY A 51 48.67 -22.40 -19.37
C GLY A 51 48.49 -23.89 -19.67
N GLU A 52 47.48 -24.24 -20.48
CA GLU A 52 47.22 -25.62 -20.88
C GLU A 52 48.38 -26.22 -21.70
N GLU A 53 49.00 -25.44 -22.59
CA GLU A 53 50.16 -25.90 -23.35
C GLU A 53 51.37 -26.18 -22.45
N LEU A 54 51.62 -25.31 -21.47
CA LEU A 54 52.68 -25.52 -20.49
C LEU A 54 52.42 -26.77 -19.63
N GLU A 55 51.19 -27.00 -19.20
CA GLU A 55 50.80 -28.19 -18.44
C GLU A 55 50.94 -29.46 -19.27
N ARG A 56 50.48 -29.47 -20.53
CA ARG A 56 50.69 -30.59 -21.47
C ARG A 56 52.15 -30.90 -21.68
N ASN A 57 52.98 -29.88 -21.94
CA ASN A 57 54.42 -30.03 -22.16
C ASN A 57 55.14 -30.52 -20.90
N MET A 58 54.73 -30.06 -19.71
CA MET A 58 55.26 -30.55 -18.43
C MET A 58 54.91 -32.02 -18.20
N ALA A 59 53.65 -32.40 -18.42
CA ALA A 59 53.18 -33.78 -18.28
C ALA A 59 53.91 -34.73 -19.24
N GLU A 60 54.12 -34.31 -20.49
CA GLU A 60 54.88 -35.08 -21.47
C GLU A 60 56.36 -35.24 -21.06
N CYS A 61 57.00 -34.16 -20.61
CA CYS A 61 58.39 -34.23 -20.16
C CYS A 61 58.55 -35.10 -18.92
N LYS A 62 57.59 -35.08 -18.00
CA LYS A 62 57.57 -35.95 -16.82
C LYS A 62 57.44 -37.42 -17.22
N ARG A 63 56.51 -37.75 -18.12
CA ARG A 63 56.35 -39.11 -18.65
C ARG A 63 57.62 -39.61 -19.33
N ARG A 64 58.21 -38.81 -20.21
CA ARG A 64 59.46 -39.17 -20.92
C ARG A 64 60.64 -39.33 -19.95
N LEU A 65 60.71 -38.51 -18.90
CA LEU A 65 61.74 -38.66 -17.87
C LEU A 65 61.57 -39.97 -17.09
N GLU A 66 60.34 -40.33 -16.71
CA GLU A 66 60.05 -41.59 -16.03
C GLU A 66 60.41 -42.81 -16.91
N GLU A 67 60.09 -42.77 -18.20
CA GLU A 67 60.46 -43.81 -19.18
C GLU A 67 61.99 -43.95 -19.31
N VAL A 68 62.72 -42.84 -19.38
CA VAL A 68 64.19 -42.87 -19.49
C VAL A 68 64.84 -43.31 -18.17
N GLN A 69 64.30 -42.90 -17.02
CA GLN A 69 64.76 -43.37 -15.71
C GLN A 69 64.55 -44.87 -15.52
N TYR A 70 63.42 -45.40 -16.01
CA TYR A 70 63.16 -46.82 -16.03
C TYR A 70 64.17 -47.56 -16.92
N ARG A 71 64.43 -47.06 -18.14
CA ARG A 71 65.46 -47.61 -19.05
C ARG A 71 66.87 -47.58 -18.46
N VAL A 72 67.25 -46.52 -17.75
CA VAL A 72 68.54 -46.44 -17.07
C VAL A 72 68.64 -47.52 -15.98
N LYS A 73 67.58 -47.71 -15.17
CA LYS A 73 67.53 -48.77 -14.15
C LYS A 73 67.61 -50.17 -14.76
N GLU A 74 66.87 -50.44 -15.83
CA GLU A 74 66.94 -51.75 -16.51
C GLU A 74 68.35 -52.05 -17.07
N LEU A 75 69.02 -51.04 -17.63
CA LEU A 75 70.37 -51.17 -18.17
C LEU A 75 71.44 -51.30 -17.06
N GLU A 76 71.20 -50.74 -15.87
CA GLU A 76 72.07 -50.86 -14.68
C GLU A 76 71.92 -52.23 -13.98
N GLU A 77 70.69 -52.76 -13.91
CA GLU A 77 70.37 -54.05 -13.25
C GLU A 77 70.67 -55.27 -14.15
N GLY A 78 70.77 -55.08 -15.47
CA GLY A 78 71.09 -56.10 -16.47
C GLY A 78 72.54 -56.62 -16.46
N GLY A 79 73.02 -57.12 -15.32
CA GLY A 79 74.30 -57.82 -15.22
C GLY A 79 74.29 -59.21 -15.89
N GLN A 80 75.43 -59.59 -16.49
CA GLN A 80 75.80 -60.95 -16.95
C GLN A 80 75.31 -61.45 -18.34
N LYS A 81 75.76 -60.81 -19.43
CA LYS A 81 76.03 -61.53 -20.69
C LYS A 81 77.32 -61.01 -21.32
N GLU A 82 78.36 -61.83 -21.31
CA GLU A 82 79.67 -61.53 -21.91
C GLU A 82 79.54 -61.46 -23.44
N GLY A 83 79.95 -60.32 -24.02
CA GLY A 83 79.94 -60.08 -25.47
C GLY A 83 79.41 -58.71 -25.92
N ALA A 84 78.50 -58.09 -25.14
CA ALA A 84 77.85 -56.82 -25.48
C ALA A 84 78.08 -55.72 -24.41
N GLU A 85 79.27 -55.70 -23.82
CA GLU A 85 79.59 -54.82 -22.68
C GLU A 85 79.89 -53.38 -23.13
N GLU A 86 80.62 -53.21 -24.23
CA GLU A 86 80.88 -51.90 -24.85
C GLU A 86 79.60 -51.26 -25.41
N GLU A 87 78.75 -52.02 -26.12
CA GLU A 87 77.47 -51.52 -26.66
C GLU A 87 76.53 -51.06 -25.54
N ARG A 88 76.36 -51.85 -24.47
CA ARG A 88 75.55 -51.45 -23.30
C ARG A 88 76.12 -50.26 -22.54
N LYS A 89 77.44 -50.13 -22.45
CA LYS A 89 78.06 -48.94 -21.84
C LYS A 89 77.82 -47.69 -22.68
N THR A 90 77.81 -47.80 -24.01
CA THR A 90 77.43 -46.69 -24.89
C THR A 90 75.93 -46.37 -24.81
N GLU A 91 75.05 -47.37 -24.70
CA GLU A 91 73.60 -47.16 -24.52
C GLU A 91 73.25 -46.58 -23.16
N LEU A 92 73.91 -47.04 -22.09
CA LEU A 92 73.78 -46.46 -20.75
C LEU A 92 74.26 -45.01 -20.73
N SER A 93 75.39 -44.71 -21.39
CA SER A 93 75.86 -43.33 -21.53
C SER A 93 74.86 -42.46 -22.31
N LYS A 94 74.22 -43.00 -23.36
CA LYS A 94 73.19 -42.29 -24.12
C LYS A 94 71.94 -42.06 -23.26
N ALA A 95 71.43 -43.08 -22.59
CA ALA A 95 70.26 -42.99 -21.70
C ALA A 95 70.51 -42.03 -20.52
N GLN A 96 71.70 -42.02 -19.93
CA GLN A 96 72.08 -41.06 -18.88
C GLN A 96 72.20 -39.62 -19.43
N THR A 97 72.63 -39.44 -20.68
CA THR A 97 72.62 -38.10 -21.31
C THR A 97 71.20 -37.63 -21.63
N GLU A 98 70.31 -38.53 -22.04
CA GLU A 98 68.90 -38.27 -22.26
C GLU A 98 68.19 -37.95 -20.93
N GLU A 99 68.47 -38.69 -19.85
CA GLU A 99 67.94 -38.42 -18.52
C GLU A 99 68.35 -37.02 -18.04
N LYS A 100 69.64 -36.67 -18.20
CA LYS A 100 70.14 -35.32 -17.88
C LYS A 100 69.48 -34.25 -18.74
N LYS A 101 69.13 -34.55 -19.99
CA LYS A 101 68.41 -33.62 -20.89
C LYS A 101 66.98 -33.42 -20.42
N TYR A 102 66.20 -34.49 -20.23
CA TYR A 102 64.82 -34.42 -19.75
C TYR A 102 64.70 -33.81 -18.35
N LYS A 103 65.69 -34.02 -17.46
CA LYS A 103 65.76 -33.37 -16.15
C LYS A 103 66.04 -31.86 -16.25
N LYS A 104 66.76 -31.41 -17.27
CA LYS A 104 66.92 -29.97 -17.56
C LYS A 104 65.64 -29.39 -18.16
N ASP A 105 64.99 -30.12 -19.07
CA ASP A 105 63.74 -29.71 -19.70
C ASP A 105 62.61 -29.60 -18.67
N GLN A 106 62.50 -30.54 -17.73
CA GLN A 106 61.56 -30.46 -16.60
C GLN A 106 61.76 -29.17 -15.78
N ARG A 107 63.01 -28.83 -15.41
CA ARG A 107 63.31 -27.60 -14.67
C ARG A 107 62.98 -26.34 -15.49
N LEU A 108 63.12 -26.40 -16.81
CA LEU A 108 62.75 -25.32 -17.72
C LEU A 108 61.23 -25.13 -17.74
N TRP A 109 60.45 -26.21 -17.81
CA TRP A 109 58.99 -26.16 -17.76
C TRP A 109 58.45 -25.71 -16.40
N GLU A 110 59.05 -26.16 -15.30
CA GLU A 110 58.73 -25.69 -13.95
C GLU A 110 58.96 -24.17 -13.80
N LYS A 111 60.05 -23.64 -14.36
CA LYS A 111 60.30 -22.18 -14.39
C LYS A 111 59.25 -21.44 -15.21
N LYS A 112 58.90 -21.94 -16.39
CA LYS A 112 57.86 -21.34 -17.24
C LYS A 112 56.47 -21.37 -16.58
N MET A 113 56.14 -22.43 -15.84
CA MET A 113 54.91 -22.52 -15.06
C MET A 113 54.87 -21.52 -13.90
N GLU A 114 56.00 -21.32 -13.20
CA GLU A 114 56.06 -20.31 -12.13
C GLU A 114 56.01 -18.89 -12.70
N GLU A 115 56.57 -18.66 -13.88
CA GLU A 115 56.40 -17.40 -14.62
C GLU A 115 54.93 -17.16 -14.99
N HIS A 116 54.23 -18.17 -15.51
CA HIS A 116 52.79 -18.10 -15.82
C HIS A 116 51.94 -17.81 -14.57
N ARG A 117 52.22 -18.47 -13.44
CA ARG A 117 51.55 -18.18 -12.15
C ARG A 117 51.84 -16.77 -11.64
N ARG A 118 53.03 -16.23 -11.91
CA ARG A 118 53.36 -14.85 -11.56
C ARG A 118 52.65 -13.85 -12.47
N GLU A 119 52.45 -14.19 -13.74
CA GLU A 119 51.62 -13.42 -14.68
C GLU A 119 50.15 -13.45 -14.23
N GLU A 120 49.62 -14.60 -13.78
CA GLU A 120 48.27 -14.74 -13.23
C GLU A 120 48.01 -13.78 -12.07
N LYS A 121 48.92 -13.70 -11.11
CA LYS A 121 48.84 -12.78 -9.96
C LYS A 121 48.89 -11.29 -10.33
N LYS A 122 49.40 -10.97 -11.52
CA LYS A 122 49.47 -9.60 -12.03
C LYS A 122 48.30 -9.27 -12.95
N MET A 123 47.45 -10.25 -13.28
CA MET A 123 46.31 -9.99 -14.14
C MET A 123 45.34 -9.02 -13.45
N PRO A 124 44.79 -8.06 -14.21
CA PRO A 124 43.77 -7.19 -13.69
C PRO A 124 42.55 -7.97 -13.22
N TRP A 125 41.95 -7.49 -12.14
CA TRP A 125 40.65 -7.93 -11.67
C TRP A 125 39.57 -7.48 -12.64
N ASN A 126 38.70 -8.39 -13.04
CA ASN A 126 37.55 -8.11 -13.89
C ASN A 126 36.34 -8.91 -13.38
N VAL A 127 35.17 -8.78 -14.02
CA VAL A 127 33.94 -9.46 -13.60
C VAL A 127 34.07 -10.97 -13.48
N ASP A 128 34.96 -11.60 -14.27
CA ASP A 128 35.17 -13.05 -14.30
C ASP A 128 36.18 -13.52 -13.24
N THR A 129 37.11 -12.65 -12.80
CA THR A 129 38.13 -12.99 -11.79
C THR A 129 37.79 -12.51 -10.39
N LEU A 130 37.02 -11.41 -10.26
CA LEU A 130 36.66 -10.80 -8.98
C LEU A 130 35.75 -11.69 -8.14
N SER A 131 34.75 -12.30 -8.77
CA SER A 131 33.73 -13.07 -8.07
C SER A 131 33.06 -14.09 -8.99
N LYS A 132 32.31 -15.01 -8.39
CA LYS A 132 31.45 -15.96 -9.08
C LYS A 132 30.02 -15.79 -8.61
N GLU A 133 29.05 -16.18 -9.43
CA GLU A 133 27.64 -16.19 -9.06
C GLU A 133 27.42 -17.10 -7.84
N GLY A 134 27.23 -16.48 -6.67
CA GLY A 134 27.03 -17.20 -5.41
C GLY A 134 25.57 -17.60 -5.19
N PHE A 135 24.64 -16.71 -5.55
CA PHE A 135 23.21 -16.92 -5.42
C PHE A 135 22.46 -16.04 -6.41
N SER A 136 21.47 -16.61 -7.09
CA SER A 136 20.62 -15.91 -8.03
C SER A 136 19.19 -16.42 -7.91
N LYS A 137 18.27 -15.51 -7.57
CA LYS A 137 16.85 -15.80 -7.39
C LYS A 137 16.04 -14.65 -7.93
N SER A 138 15.23 -14.93 -8.94
CA SER A 138 14.19 -14.02 -9.42
C SER A 138 12.87 -14.32 -8.71
N VAL A 139 12.11 -13.27 -8.42
CA VAL A 139 10.73 -13.37 -7.92
C VAL A 139 9.89 -12.43 -8.77
N LEU A 140 8.96 -12.99 -9.53
CA LEU A 140 7.96 -12.22 -10.27
C LEU A 140 6.72 -12.09 -9.39
N ASN A 141 6.29 -10.86 -9.14
CA ASN A 141 5.08 -10.57 -8.36
C ASN A 141 3.82 -10.77 -9.21
N ILE A 142 3.58 -12.00 -9.67
CA ILE A 142 2.36 -12.39 -10.36
C ILE A 142 1.28 -12.55 -9.28
N LYS A 143 0.37 -11.57 -9.19
CA LYS A 143 -0.71 -11.61 -8.22
C LYS A 143 -1.76 -12.66 -8.63
N PRO A 144 -2.36 -13.38 -7.67
CA PRO A 144 -3.50 -14.24 -7.96
C PRO A 144 -4.69 -13.40 -8.46
N GLU A 145 -5.58 -14.02 -9.24
CA GLU A 145 -6.80 -13.37 -9.68
C GLU A 145 -7.64 -12.96 -8.45
N PRO A 146 -8.24 -11.75 -8.47
CA PRO A 146 -9.07 -11.30 -7.36
C PRO A 146 -10.33 -12.16 -7.25
N THR A 147 -10.44 -12.93 -6.18
CA THR A 147 -11.70 -13.56 -5.75
C THR A 147 -12.68 -12.50 -5.27
N GLU A 148 -13.95 -12.58 -5.67
CA GLU A 148 -14.99 -11.68 -5.19
C GLU A 148 -15.17 -11.84 -3.66
N GLU A 149 -14.88 -10.78 -2.91
CA GLU A 149 -15.09 -10.72 -1.45
C GLU A 149 -16.61 -10.77 -1.15
N THR A 150 -16.99 -11.50 -0.10
CA THR A 150 -18.40 -11.59 0.34
C THR A 150 -18.84 -10.26 0.97
N GLU A 151 -20.14 -9.92 0.94
CA GLU A 151 -20.64 -8.65 1.51
C GLU A 151 -20.31 -8.50 3.01
N GLU A 152 -20.35 -9.58 3.79
CA GLU A 152 -19.96 -9.58 5.21
C GLU A 152 -18.48 -9.19 5.40
N GLN A 153 -17.59 -9.65 4.51
CA GLN A 153 -16.17 -9.33 4.56
C GLN A 153 -15.90 -7.87 4.21
N LYS A 154 -16.69 -7.30 3.29
CA LYS A 154 -16.60 -5.88 2.94
C LYS A 154 -17.04 -5.00 4.10
N GLU A 155 -18.06 -5.39 4.84
CA GLU A 155 -18.54 -4.65 6.02
C GLU A 155 -17.50 -4.67 7.16
N GLU A 156 -16.95 -5.85 7.50
CA GLU A 156 -15.90 -5.95 8.52
C GLU A 156 -14.64 -5.15 8.14
N LYS A 157 -14.25 -5.22 6.86
CA LYS A 157 -13.16 -4.43 6.31
C LYS A 157 -13.47 -2.94 6.37
N HIS A 158 -14.70 -2.52 6.06
CA HIS A 158 -15.12 -1.14 6.15
C HIS A 158 -15.01 -0.63 7.59
N GLN A 159 -15.58 -1.35 8.55
CA GLN A 159 -15.55 -0.98 9.96
C GLN A 159 -14.11 -0.86 10.48
N THR A 160 -13.29 -1.89 10.29
CA THR A 160 -11.89 -1.90 10.76
C THR A 160 -11.02 -0.85 10.06
N PHE A 161 -11.27 -0.59 8.77
CA PHE A 161 -10.56 0.42 8.00
C PHE A 161 -10.89 1.83 8.49
N VAL A 162 -12.19 2.13 8.66
CA VAL A 162 -12.67 3.41 9.15
C VAL A 162 -12.14 3.67 10.56
N GLU A 163 -12.24 2.72 11.48
CA GLU A 163 -11.72 2.85 12.85
C GLU A 163 -10.22 3.16 12.87
N LYS A 164 -9.44 2.50 12.00
CA LYS A 164 -7.98 2.68 11.93
C LYS A 164 -7.56 4.00 11.28
N HIS A 165 -8.29 4.44 10.26
CA HIS A 165 -7.89 5.55 9.39
C HIS A 165 -8.78 6.79 9.48
N GLU A 166 -9.71 6.82 10.44
CA GLU A 166 -10.71 7.88 10.62
C GLU A 166 -10.11 9.29 10.54
N LYS A 167 -9.04 9.54 11.32
CA LYS A 167 -8.38 10.86 11.37
C LYS A 167 -7.81 11.28 10.03
N GLN A 168 -7.32 10.31 9.25
CA GLN A 168 -6.70 10.56 7.95
C GLN A 168 -7.76 10.79 6.89
N ILE A 169 -8.88 10.07 6.96
CA ILE A 169 -10.04 10.29 6.09
C ILE A 169 -10.62 11.69 6.35
N LYS A 170 -10.84 12.07 7.62
CA LYS A 170 -11.28 13.42 7.99
C LYS A 170 -10.30 14.49 7.50
N HIS A 171 -8.99 14.27 7.65
CA HIS A 171 -7.99 15.22 7.16
C HIS A 171 -8.10 15.42 5.65
N PHE A 172 -8.21 14.33 4.87
CA PHE A 172 -8.43 14.40 3.44
C PHE A 172 -9.72 15.19 3.11
N GLY A 173 -10.81 14.91 3.82
CA GLY A 173 -12.10 15.61 3.66
C GLY A 173 -12.03 17.12 3.89
N MET A 174 -11.06 17.61 4.65
CA MET A 174 -10.87 19.04 4.92
C MET A 174 -9.99 19.75 3.89
N LEU A 175 -9.31 19.03 2.98
CA LEU A 175 -8.47 19.63 1.95
C LEU A 175 -9.30 20.31 0.85
N ARG A 176 -8.72 21.30 0.15
CA ARG A 176 -9.34 21.93 -1.04
C ARG A 176 -8.44 21.83 -2.26
N ARG A 177 -7.17 22.24 -2.08
CA ARG A 177 -6.25 22.46 -3.18
C ARG A 177 -5.87 21.13 -3.82
N TRP A 178 -5.86 21.11 -5.14
CA TRP A 178 -5.55 19.91 -5.92
C TRP A 178 -4.16 19.35 -5.60
N GLU A 179 -3.16 20.21 -5.42
CA GLU A 179 -1.79 19.81 -5.04
C GLU A 179 -1.76 19.13 -3.67
N ASP A 180 -2.48 19.69 -2.69
CA ASP A 180 -2.48 19.18 -1.32
C ASP A 180 -3.22 17.84 -1.26
N SER A 181 -4.38 17.72 -1.90
CA SER A 181 -5.12 16.45 -2.01
C SER A 181 -4.30 15.38 -2.72
N GLN A 182 -3.62 15.72 -3.83
CA GLN A 182 -2.78 14.77 -4.56
C GLN A 182 -1.56 14.32 -3.74
N LYS A 183 -0.91 15.24 -3.04
CA LYS A 183 0.23 14.94 -2.16
C LYS A 183 -0.22 14.05 -1.00
N TYR A 184 -1.33 14.41 -0.35
CA TYR A 184 -1.85 13.65 0.77
C TYR A 184 -2.22 12.21 0.39
N LEU A 185 -2.87 12.00 -0.75
CA LEU A 185 -3.15 10.66 -1.28
C LEU A 185 -1.87 9.92 -1.75
N SER A 186 -0.80 10.65 -2.11
CA SER A 186 0.49 10.03 -2.40
C SER A 186 1.21 9.55 -1.15
N ASP A 187 1.09 10.29 -0.05
CA ASP A 187 1.63 9.91 1.26
C ASP A 187 0.78 8.80 1.93
N HIS A 188 -0.52 8.78 1.62
CA HIS A 188 -1.49 7.80 2.12
C HIS A 188 -2.28 7.07 1.01
N PRO A 189 -1.65 6.24 0.17
CA PRO A 189 -2.31 5.60 -0.98
C PRO A 189 -3.47 4.66 -0.61
N TYR A 190 -3.45 4.10 0.59
CA TYR A 190 -4.49 3.19 1.06
C TYR A 190 -5.85 3.87 1.26
N LEU A 191 -5.88 5.21 1.39
CA LEU A 191 -7.13 5.99 1.47
C LEU A 191 -7.88 6.04 0.14
N VAL A 192 -7.23 5.71 -0.98
CA VAL A 192 -7.89 5.66 -2.28
C VAL A 192 -8.64 4.34 -2.42
N CYS A 193 -9.86 4.30 -1.88
CA CYS A 193 -10.75 3.14 -1.89
C CYS A 193 -12.22 3.55 -1.69
N GLU A 194 -13.15 2.62 -1.89
CA GLU A 194 -14.60 2.88 -1.78
C GLU A 194 -15.01 3.19 -0.33
N GLU A 195 -14.34 2.57 0.64
CA GLU A 195 -14.61 2.74 2.07
C GLU A 195 -14.39 4.20 2.51
N THR A 196 -13.35 4.85 2.01
CA THR A 196 -13.09 6.28 2.26
C THR A 196 -14.21 7.14 1.69
N ALA A 197 -14.66 6.87 0.46
CA ALA A 197 -15.76 7.62 -0.16
C ALA A 197 -17.05 7.47 0.65
N ASN A 198 -17.39 6.24 1.07
CA ASN A 198 -18.58 5.96 1.87
C ASN A 198 -18.56 6.69 3.22
N TYR A 199 -17.41 6.67 3.91
CA TYR A 199 -17.25 7.40 5.16
C TYR A 199 -17.43 8.91 4.99
N LEU A 200 -16.84 9.50 3.94
CA LEU A 200 -16.98 10.93 3.67
C LEU A 200 -18.43 11.32 3.37
N VAL A 201 -19.20 10.46 2.69
CA VAL A 201 -20.64 10.68 2.47
C VAL A 201 -21.40 10.74 3.79
N ILE A 202 -21.15 9.78 4.70
CA ILE A 202 -21.78 9.75 6.03
C ILE A 202 -21.40 11.01 6.82
N MET A 203 -20.12 11.37 6.81
CA MET A 203 -19.61 12.58 7.44
C MET A 203 -20.29 13.85 6.90
N CYS A 204 -20.57 13.94 5.60
CA CYS A 204 -21.31 15.07 5.02
C CYS A 204 -22.74 15.16 5.58
N ILE A 205 -23.42 14.01 5.75
CA ILE A 205 -24.77 13.96 6.32
C ILE A 205 -24.75 14.36 7.79
N ASP A 206 -23.80 13.84 8.57
CA ASP A 206 -23.65 14.19 9.99
C ASP A 206 -23.38 15.70 10.16
N LEU A 207 -22.49 16.27 9.35
CA LEU A 207 -22.19 17.71 9.38
C LEU A 207 -23.41 18.58 9.02
N GLU A 208 -24.25 18.11 8.10
CA GLU A 208 -25.48 18.82 7.72
C GLU A 208 -26.55 18.75 8.82
N VAL A 209 -26.66 17.62 9.52
CA VAL A 209 -27.54 17.47 10.69
C VAL A 209 -27.04 18.33 11.87
N GLU A 210 -25.73 18.50 12.01
CA GLU A 210 -25.10 19.39 13.00
C GLU A 210 -25.11 20.88 12.60
N GLU A 211 -25.80 21.26 11.52
CA GLU A 211 -25.90 22.64 10.98
C GLU A 211 -24.54 23.26 10.57
N LYS A 212 -23.51 22.44 10.34
CA LYS A 212 -22.15 22.87 9.93
C LYS A 212 -22.02 22.91 8.40
N HIS A 213 -22.86 23.70 7.75
CA HIS A 213 -22.95 23.75 6.28
C HIS A 213 -21.63 24.07 5.57
N GLY A 214 -20.81 24.97 6.12
CA GLY A 214 -19.52 25.33 5.50
C GLY A 214 -18.50 24.18 5.50
N LEU A 215 -18.50 23.34 6.55
CA LEU A 215 -17.66 22.14 6.60
C LEU A 215 -18.22 21.02 5.73
N MET A 216 -19.54 20.90 5.65
CA MET A 216 -20.22 19.97 4.74
C MET A 216 -19.83 20.26 3.29
N ASP A 217 -19.85 21.52 2.85
CA ASP A 217 -19.46 21.90 1.49
C ASP A 217 -18.01 21.50 1.16
N GLN A 218 -17.11 21.63 2.13
CA GLN A 218 -15.71 21.26 2.00
C GLN A 218 -15.53 19.74 1.90
N ALA A 219 -16.20 19.00 2.78
CA ALA A 219 -16.20 17.54 2.78
C ALA A 219 -16.84 16.96 1.51
N ALA A 220 -17.92 17.59 1.02
CA ALA A 220 -18.62 17.21 -0.20
C ALA A 220 -17.69 17.31 -1.41
N HIS A 221 -16.90 18.39 -1.51
CA HIS A 221 -15.91 18.54 -2.58
C HIS A 221 -14.94 17.35 -2.62
N GLN A 222 -14.34 17.00 -1.48
CA GLN A 222 -13.39 15.89 -1.41
C GLN A 222 -14.04 14.52 -1.59
N THR A 223 -15.32 14.37 -1.21
CA THR A 223 -16.12 13.18 -1.50
C THR A 223 -16.22 12.94 -3.01
N ILE A 224 -16.57 13.98 -3.77
CA ILE A 224 -16.67 13.89 -5.24
C ILE A 224 -15.32 13.64 -5.89
N VAL A 225 -14.24 14.24 -5.36
CA VAL A 225 -12.88 13.93 -5.79
C VAL A 225 -12.59 12.43 -5.68
N MET A 226 -12.90 11.82 -4.52
CA MET A 226 -12.69 10.38 -4.34
C MET A 226 -13.57 9.55 -5.28
N GLN A 227 -14.84 9.93 -5.45
CA GLN A 227 -15.76 9.23 -6.36
C GLN A 227 -15.29 9.27 -7.81
N PHE A 228 -14.83 10.41 -8.32
CA PHE A 228 -14.30 10.54 -9.68
C PHE A 228 -13.01 9.73 -9.87
N ILE A 229 -12.16 9.64 -8.85
CA ILE A 229 -10.97 8.78 -8.88
C ILE A 229 -11.39 7.30 -9.02
N LEU A 230 -12.38 6.86 -8.24
CA LEU A 230 -12.89 5.50 -8.29
C LEU A 230 -13.61 5.20 -9.62
N GLU A 231 -14.35 6.16 -10.16
CA GLU A 231 -15.02 6.04 -11.46
C GLU A 231 -14.00 5.92 -12.59
N LEU A 232 -12.97 6.77 -12.60
CA LEU A 232 -11.87 6.69 -13.57
C LEU A 232 -11.16 5.33 -13.50
N ALA A 233 -10.95 4.81 -12.29
CA ALA A 233 -10.37 3.49 -12.06
C ALA A 233 -11.23 2.36 -12.65
N LYS A 234 -12.55 2.42 -12.43
CA LYS A 234 -13.53 1.48 -13.00
C LYS A 234 -13.54 1.54 -14.52
N SER A 235 -13.55 2.74 -15.12
CA SER A 235 -13.49 2.90 -16.58
C SER A 235 -12.22 2.32 -17.19
N LEU A 236 -11.07 2.50 -16.52
CA LEU A 236 -9.77 2.02 -17.00
C LEU A 236 -9.50 0.55 -16.64
N LYS A 237 -10.30 -0.06 -15.75
CA LYS A 237 -10.09 -1.40 -15.17
C LYS A 237 -8.72 -1.53 -14.49
N ILE A 238 -8.30 -0.48 -13.79
CA ILE A 238 -7.04 -0.42 -13.04
C ILE A 238 -7.39 -0.17 -11.56
N ASP A 239 -6.55 -0.63 -10.64
CA ASP A 239 -6.66 -0.28 -9.23
C ASP A 239 -6.62 1.25 -9.06
N PRO A 240 -7.54 1.85 -8.28
CA PRO A 240 -7.63 3.31 -8.12
C PRO A 240 -6.36 3.94 -7.54
N ARG A 241 -5.59 3.19 -6.74
CA ARG A 241 -4.30 3.63 -6.19
C ARG A 241 -3.23 3.79 -7.27
N GLY A 242 -3.39 3.13 -8.41
CA GLY A 242 -2.52 3.25 -9.57
C GLY A 242 -2.85 4.45 -10.48
N CYS A 243 -4.09 4.94 -10.46
CA CYS A 243 -4.55 5.94 -11.43
C CYS A 243 -4.97 7.30 -10.84
N PHE A 244 -5.10 7.44 -9.51
CA PHE A 244 -5.56 8.69 -8.90
C PHE A 244 -4.77 9.95 -9.32
N ARG A 245 -3.46 9.83 -9.58
CA ARG A 245 -2.64 10.95 -10.07
C ARG A 245 -3.07 11.45 -11.45
N GLN A 246 -3.58 10.55 -12.31
CA GLN A 246 -4.08 10.91 -13.63
C GLN A 246 -5.37 11.73 -13.53
N PHE A 247 -6.21 11.48 -12.52
CA PHE A 247 -7.36 12.34 -12.24
C PHE A 247 -6.90 13.77 -11.94
N PHE A 248 -5.95 13.96 -11.02
CA PHE A 248 -5.44 15.30 -10.69
C PHE A 248 -4.72 15.98 -11.86
N GLN A 249 -4.08 15.23 -12.76
CA GLN A 249 -3.53 15.80 -13.99
C GLN A 249 -4.65 16.27 -14.92
N LYS A 250 -5.67 15.42 -15.14
CA LYS A 250 -6.81 15.74 -16.00
C LYS A 250 -7.59 16.94 -15.50
N ILE A 251 -7.95 17.01 -14.21
CA ILE A 251 -8.74 18.11 -13.66
C ILE A 251 -8.00 19.46 -13.74
N LYS A 252 -6.67 19.46 -13.66
CA LYS A 252 -5.86 20.70 -13.78
C LYS A 252 -5.75 21.21 -15.20
N THR A 253 -5.72 20.31 -16.18
CA THR A 253 -5.64 20.65 -17.61
C THR A 253 -6.99 20.49 -18.32
N ALA A 254 -8.07 20.34 -17.56
CA ALA A 254 -9.39 20.03 -18.08
C ALA A 254 -10.00 21.24 -18.78
N ASP A 255 -10.63 20.99 -19.92
CA ASP A 255 -11.46 21.96 -20.61
C ASP A 255 -12.64 22.38 -19.71
N GLN A 256 -13.13 23.59 -19.94
CA GLN A 256 -14.21 24.19 -19.14
C GLN A 256 -15.46 23.30 -18.99
N PRO A 257 -15.93 22.55 -20.02
CA PRO A 257 -17.07 21.64 -19.87
C PRO A 257 -16.85 20.52 -18.85
N TYR A 258 -15.60 20.08 -18.65
CA TYR A 258 -15.30 19.01 -17.67
C TYR A 258 -15.30 19.55 -16.23
N GLN A 259 -14.87 20.80 -16.05
CA GLN A 259 -14.97 21.49 -14.75
C GLN A 259 -16.42 21.82 -14.39
N GLU A 260 -17.22 22.21 -15.38
CA GLU A 260 -18.67 22.41 -15.23
C GLU A 260 -19.36 21.10 -14.81
N ALA A 261 -19.09 19.99 -15.52
CA ALA A 261 -19.64 18.69 -15.15
C ALA A 261 -19.25 18.25 -13.71
N PHE A 262 -18.01 18.49 -13.29
CA PHE A 262 -17.59 18.23 -11.92
C PHE A 262 -18.36 19.09 -10.90
N THR A 263 -18.59 20.35 -11.23
CA THR A 263 -19.32 21.30 -10.36
C THR A 263 -20.80 20.94 -10.27
N ASP A 264 -21.42 20.54 -11.38
CA ASP A 264 -22.82 20.10 -11.43
C ASP A 264 -23.04 18.83 -10.60
N GLU A 265 -22.12 17.86 -10.66
CA GLU A 265 -22.15 16.66 -9.82
C GLU A 265 -21.97 16.98 -8.34
N LEU A 266 -21.11 17.96 -8.02
CA LEU A 266 -20.90 18.42 -6.66
C LEU A 266 -22.16 19.08 -6.07
N GLU A 267 -22.81 19.97 -6.81
CA GLU A 267 -24.05 20.61 -6.36
C GLU A 267 -25.20 19.58 -6.26
N SER A 268 -25.31 18.68 -7.23
CA SER A 268 -26.26 17.57 -7.18
C SER A 268 -26.04 16.66 -5.96
N PHE A 269 -24.78 16.44 -5.58
CA PHE A 269 -24.44 15.68 -4.38
C PHE A 269 -24.81 16.42 -3.10
N LYS A 270 -24.53 17.72 -2.99
CA LYS A 270 -24.93 18.53 -1.84
C LYS A 270 -26.44 18.52 -1.63
N GLU A 271 -27.22 18.65 -2.71
CA GLU A 271 -28.69 18.56 -2.63
C GLU A 271 -29.15 17.18 -2.12
N ARG A 272 -28.51 16.09 -2.56
CA ARG A 272 -28.80 14.74 -2.01
C ARG A 272 -28.45 14.63 -0.53
N VAL A 273 -27.34 15.24 -0.08
CA VAL A 273 -26.94 15.27 1.34
C VAL A 273 -27.96 16.04 2.17
N ARG A 274 -28.35 17.24 1.74
CA ARG A 274 -29.41 18.06 2.37
C ARG A 274 -30.72 17.31 2.49
N GLY A 275 -31.13 16.62 1.41
CA GLY A 275 -32.34 15.78 1.41
C GLY A 275 -32.26 14.64 2.44
N ARG A 276 -31.12 13.93 2.52
CA ARG A 276 -30.92 12.85 3.49
C ARG A 276 -30.85 13.35 4.94
N ALA A 277 -30.23 14.50 5.17
CA ALA A 277 -30.19 15.12 6.49
C ALA A 277 -31.59 15.50 6.96
N LYS A 278 -32.41 16.11 6.10
CA LYS A 278 -33.83 16.43 6.40
C LYS A 278 -34.62 15.18 6.79
N ILE A 279 -34.47 14.08 6.07
CA ILE A 279 -35.14 12.80 6.40
C ILE A 279 -34.71 12.30 7.78
N ARG A 280 -33.42 12.39 8.11
CA ARG A 280 -32.89 11.94 9.41
C ARG A 280 -33.39 12.81 10.56
N ILE A 281 -33.46 14.13 10.36
CA ILE A 281 -34.04 15.07 11.34
C ILE A 281 -35.52 14.79 11.53
N GLN A 282 -36.28 14.66 10.43
CA GLN A 282 -37.71 14.37 10.49
C GLN A 282 -37.99 13.05 11.24
N LYS A 283 -37.21 12.00 10.97
CA LYS A 283 -37.35 10.73 11.68
C LYS A 283 -37.10 10.88 13.19
N ALA A 284 -36.08 11.64 13.58
CA ALA A 284 -35.80 11.90 14.99
C ALA A 284 -36.91 12.76 15.66
N MET A 285 -37.51 13.68 14.92
CA MET A 285 -38.67 14.46 15.39
C MET A 285 -39.92 13.58 15.55
N GLU A 286 -40.21 12.70 14.60
CA GLU A 286 -41.33 11.75 14.67
C GLU A 286 -41.16 10.77 15.85
N GLU A 287 -39.96 10.25 16.08
CA GLU A 287 -39.65 9.41 17.26
C GLU A 287 -39.85 10.18 18.57
N TYR A 288 -39.42 11.43 18.65
CA TYR A 288 -39.65 12.29 19.81
C TYR A 288 -41.14 12.60 20.03
N GLU A 289 -41.89 12.87 18.95
CA GLU A 289 -43.34 13.08 19.03
C GLU A 289 -44.09 11.81 19.44
N GLU A 290 -43.62 10.63 19.03
CA GLU A 290 -44.16 9.34 19.47
C GLU A 290 -43.86 9.06 20.94
N GLU A 291 -42.65 9.36 21.41
CA GLU A 291 -42.29 9.27 22.83
C GLU A 291 -43.10 10.25 23.68
N GLU A 292 -43.26 11.50 23.24
CA GLU A 292 -44.14 12.49 23.86
C GLU A 292 -45.60 12.03 23.84
N ARG A 293 -46.07 11.44 22.74
CA ARG A 293 -47.41 10.87 22.64
C ARG A 293 -47.59 9.71 23.63
N GLN A 294 -46.60 8.83 23.77
CA GLN A 294 -46.62 7.74 24.75
C GLN A 294 -46.59 8.28 26.19
N ASN A 295 -45.80 9.31 26.47
CA ASN A 295 -45.76 9.96 27.78
C ASN A 295 -47.08 10.67 28.11
N ARG A 296 -47.77 11.24 27.12
CA ARG A 296 -49.11 11.85 27.27
C ARG A 296 -50.22 10.80 27.42
N LEU A 297 -50.10 9.66 26.74
CA LEU A 297 -51.03 8.54 26.86
C LEU A 297 -50.72 7.74 28.13
N GLY A 298 -51.26 8.18 29.26
CA GLY A 298 -51.13 7.46 30.53
C GLY A 298 -51.56 5.98 30.42
N PRO A 299 -51.10 5.10 31.34
CA PRO A 299 -51.30 3.64 31.28
C PRO A 299 -52.77 3.20 31.23
N VAL A 300 -53.69 4.09 31.60
CA VAL A 300 -55.13 3.86 31.59
C VAL A 300 -55.68 3.77 30.17
N TYR A 301 -55.19 4.54 29.20
CA TYR A 301 -55.72 4.59 27.83
C TYR A 301 -55.70 3.20 27.16
N HIS A 302 -54.62 2.43 27.35
CA HIS A 302 -54.50 1.07 26.79
C HIS A 302 -55.44 0.05 27.43
N THR A 303 -55.90 0.29 28.66
CA THR A 303 -56.80 -0.61 29.41
C THR A 303 -58.29 -0.34 29.16
N LEU A 304 -58.62 0.68 28.36
CA LEU A 304 -60.01 1.04 28.06
C LEU A 304 -60.65 0.13 26.99
N PRO A 305 -61.97 -0.08 27.04
CA PRO A 305 -62.73 -0.73 25.97
C PRO A 305 -62.55 -0.01 24.62
N GLU A 306 -62.59 -0.76 23.51
CA GLU A 306 -62.40 -0.22 22.15
C GLU A 306 -63.41 0.86 21.78
N GLU A 307 -64.65 0.78 22.28
CA GLU A 307 -65.68 1.80 22.07
C GLU A 307 -65.29 3.13 22.74
N MET A 308 -64.75 3.09 23.97
CA MET A 308 -64.27 4.29 24.66
C MET A 308 -63.01 4.87 24.04
N LYS A 309 -62.07 4.02 23.59
CA LYS A 309 -60.85 4.47 22.90
C LYS A 309 -61.16 5.31 21.67
N LYS A 310 -62.09 4.82 20.83
CA LYS A 310 -62.56 5.57 19.64
C LYS A 310 -63.19 6.90 20.01
N CYS A 311 -63.96 6.97 21.10
CA CYS A 311 -64.52 8.25 21.55
C CYS A 311 -63.46 9.27 21.99
N PHE A 312 -62.34 8.82 22.59
CA PHE A 312 -61.23 9.69 22.94
C PHE A 312 -60.38 10.09 21.73
N ASP A 313 -60.22 9.20 20.73
CA ASP A 313 -59.53 9.50 19.47
C ASP A 313 -60.28 10.53 18.63
N ASP A 314 -61.61 10.38 18.55
CA ASP A 314 -62.49 11.27 17.80
C ASP A 314 -62.88 12.54 18.60
N LYS A 315 -62.47 12.63 19.87
CA LYS A 315 -62.79 13.72 20.81
C LYS A 315 -64.30 14.02 20.93
N ASP A 316 -65.15 13.00 20.79
CA ASP A 316 -66.61 13.16 20.83
C ASP A 316 -67.21 12.76 22.20
N ILE A 317 -67.63 13.77 22.97
CA ILE A 317 -68.23 13.62 24.30
C ILE A 317 -69.60 12.92 24.23
N SER A 318 -70.35 13.11 23.13
CA SER A 318 -71.69 12.54 22.95
C SER A 318 -71.60 11.04 22.70
N MET A 319 -70.64 10.61 21.87
CA MET A 319 -70.38 9.19 21.65
C MET A 319 -69.85 8.50 22.91
N LEU A 320 -69.04 9.19 23.72
CA LEU A 320 -68.56 8.66 25.00
C LEU A 320 -69.72 8.41 25.98
N GLN A 321 -70.68 9.34 26.06
CA GLN A 321 -71.89 9.19 26.89
C GLN A 321 -72.79 8.04 26.40
N GLU A 322 -72.89 7.84 25.09
CA GLU A 322 -73.63 6.73 24.51
C GLU A 322 -72.96 5.38 24.80
N ALA A 323 -71.62 5.30 24.67
CA ALA A 323 -70.84 4.12 25.01
C ALA A 323 -70.94 3.77 26.51
N ILE A 324 -70.89 4.79 27.39
CA ILE A 324 -71.09 4.64 28.83
C ILE A 324 -72.48 4.09 29.15
N SER A 325 -73.51 4.53 28.43
CA SER A 325 -74.91 4.13 28.65
C SER A 325 -75.20 2.69 28.19
N LYS A 326 -74.39 2.15 27.26
CA LYS A 326 -74.52 0.78 26.75
C LYS A 326 -73.78 -0.26 27.62
N MET A 327 -72.82 0.16 28.43
CA MET A 327 -72.04 -0.70 29.33
C MET A 327 -72.73 -0.92 30.68
N ASP A 328 -72.29 -1.94 31.42
CA ASP A 328 -72.78 -2.19 32.78
C ASP A 328 -72.43 -1.00 33.70
N PRO A 329 -73.39 -0.48 34.49
CA PRO A 329 -73.18 0.71 35.32
C PRO A 329 -72.02 0.60 36.32
N MET A 330 -71.66 -0.62 36.75
CA MET A 330 -70.57 -0.84 37.70
C MET A 330 -69.20 -0.76 36.99
N GLU A 331 -69.10 -1.33 35.78
CA GLU A 331 -67.89 -1.30 34.95
C GLU A 331 -67.60 0.09 34.41
N ALA A 332 -68.65 0.78 33.93
CA ALA A 332 -68.56 2.15 33.44
C ALA A 332 -67.97 3.09 34.50
N LYS A 333 -68.41 2.96 35.76
CA LYS A 333 -67.91 3.77 36.88
C LYS A 333 -66.43 3.52 37.18
N VAL A 334 -65.94 2.29 37.03
CA VAL A 334 -64.52 1.95 37.23
C VAL A 334 -63.65 2.55 36.13
N HIS A 335 -64.06 2.43 34.87
CA HIS A 335 -63.34 3.01 33.74
C HIS A 335 -63.32 4.55 33.78
N ILE A 336 -64.47 5.17 34.07
CA ILE A 336 -64.59 6.62 34.24
C ILE A 336 -63.68 7.13 35.36
N LYS A 337 -63.70 6.47 36.52
CA LYS A 337 -62.85 6.87 37.64
C LYS A 337 -61.36 6.75 37.30
N ARG A 338 -60.96 5.69 36.59
CA ARG A 338 -59.58 5.53 36.11
C ARG A 338 -59.20 6.63 35.11
N CYS A 339 -60.09 7.02 34.21
CA CYS A 339 -59.84 8.12 33.27
C CYS A 339 -59.67 9.47 33.99
N ILE A 340 -60.43 9.71 35.07
CA ILE A 340 -60.29 10.93 35.88
C ILE A 340 -58.99 10.90 36.68
N ASP A 341 -58.70 9.78 37.35
CA ASP A 341 -57.51 9.60 38.18
C ASP A 341 -56.21 9.65 37.33
N SER A 342 -56.26 9.31 36.04
CA SER A 342 -55.12 9.42 35.11
C SER A 342 -55.06 10.75 34.35
N GLY A 343 -55.97 11.69 34.63
CA GLY A 343 -56.07 12.97 33.93
C GLY A 343 -56.50 12.88 32.47
N LEU A 344 -56.98 11.71 32.02
CA LEU A 344 -57.46 11.48 30.64
C LEU A 344 -58.85 12.08 30.41
N TRP A 345 -59.64 12.26 31.48
CA TRP A 345 -60.95 12.91 31.44
C TRP A 345 -61.16 13.81 32.66
N VAL A 346 -61.38 15.11 32.43
CA VAL A 346 -61.72 16.07 33.50
C VAL A 346 -63.23 16.33 33.43
N PRO A 347 -64.01 15.91 34.45
CA PRO A 347 -65.45 16.18 34.49
C PRO A 347 -65.68 17.69 34.56
N ASN A 348 -66.44 18.24 33.60
CA ASN A 348 -66.78 19.66 33.48
C ASN A 348 -65.60 20.63 33.23
N ALA A 349 -64.69 20.32 32.31
CA ALA A 349 -63.70 21.31 31.84
C ALA A 349 -64.33 22.59 31.23
N ASN A 350 -65.60 22.56 30.82
CA ASN A 350 -66.30 23.72 30.24
C ASN A 350 -66.94 24.68 31.26
N THR A 351 -66.80 24.46 32.57
CA THR A 351 -67.23 25.47 33.58
C THR A 351 -66.10 26.32 34.16
N ASP A 352 -64.85 25.92 33.95
CA ASP A 352 -63.67 26.66 34.45
C ASP A 352 -62.91 27.39 33.32
N ASN A 353 -63.36 27.27 32.06
CA ASN A 353 -62.80 27.97 30.90
C ASN A 353 -63.38 29.39 30.67
N GLU A 354 -64.06 29.99 31.65
CA GLU A 354 -64.42 31.42 31.62
C GLU A 354 -63.46 32.30 32.45
N ASP A 355 -62.51 31.73 33.22
CA ASP A 355 -61.64 32.51 34.14
C ASP A 355 -60.13 32.20 34.02
N ALA A 356 -59.63 31.82 32.84
CA ALA A 356 -58.18 31.67 32.60
C ALA A 356 -57.67 32.09 31.21
N GLU A 357 -58.46 32.85 30.44
CA GLU A 357 -58.01 33.52 29.20
C GLU A 357 -57.53 34.96 29.46
N ASN A 358 -56.98 35.30 30.64
CA ASN A 358 -56.58 36.68 30.90
C ASN A 358 -55.36 36.90 31.82
N GLU A 359 -54.43 35.95 31.91
CA GLU A 359 -53.10 36.20 32.51
C GLU A 359 -51.99 35.40 31.80
N GLU A 360 -51.77 35.59 30.49
CA GLU A 360 -50.46 35.28 29.86
C GLU A 360 -50.24 35.95 28.47
N GLU A 361 -50.91 37.07 28.17
CA GLU A 361 -50.52 37.99 27.08
C GLU A 361 -50.33 39.41 27.62
N GLU A 362 -49.38 39.59 28.54
CA GLU A 362 -48.78 40.90 28.80
C GLU A 362 -47.43 40.71 29.51
N LYS A 363 -46.42 40.25 28.74
CA LYS A 363 -44.97 40.48 28.96
C LYS A 363 -44.17 39.75 27.88
N GLU A 364 -43.92 40.44 26.77
CA GLU A 364 -42.63 40.42 26.06
C GLU A 364 -42.74 41.35 24.85
N ASP A 365 -42.58 42.64 25.13
CA ASP A 365 -42.04 43.60 24.16
C ASP A 365 -41.44 44.75 24.97
N LYS A 366 -40.16 44.58 25.35
CA LYS A 366 -39.13 45.62 25.41
C LYS A 366 -37.82 45.13 26.06
N GLU A 367 -36.74 45.40 25.31
CA GLU A 367 -35.35 45.66 25.74
C GLU A 367 -34.49 44.41 26.04
N ASP A 368 -33.28 44.21 25.49
CA ASP A 368 -32.39 45.08 24.72
C ASP A 368 -31.37 44.26 23.91
N GLU A 369 -30.96 44.83 22.77
CA GLU A 369 -29.63 44.64 22.20
C GLU A 369 -28.60 45.33 23.11
N GLU A 370 -27.57 44.62 23.59
CA GLU A 370 -26.31 45.27 23.96
C GLU A 370 -25.11 44.44 23.45
N GLU A 371 -24.45 45.01 22.43
CA GLU A 371 -23.04 44.77 22.16
C GLU A 371 -22.16 45.30 23.31
N PRO A 372 -20.96 44.74 23.54
CA PRO A 372 -20.04 45.26 24.55
C PRO A 372 -19.02 46.25 23.94
N GLU A 373 -19.12 47.54 24.30
CA GLU A 373 -17.98 48.46 24.23
C GLU A 373 -17.51 48.93 25.61
N LYS A 374 -16.26 48.51 25.90
CA LYS A 374 -15.14 49.19 26.57
C LYS A 374 -15.39 50.55 27.27
N GLU A 375 -14.80 50.68 28.46
CA GLU A 375 -13.87 51.78 28.83
C GLU A 375 -13.05 51.33 30.06
N GLU A 376 -11.73 51.17 29.91
CA GLU A 376 -10.72 52.08 30.45
C GLU A 376 -10.91 52.48 31.92
N LYS A 377 -10.10 51.86 32.78
CA LYS A 377 -9.29 52.56 33.78
C LYS A 377 -8.02 51.79 34.13
#